data_AF-A0A8B2XML5-F1
#
_entry.id   AF-A0A8B2XML5-F1
#
_cell.length_a   1.000
_cell.length_b   1.000
_cell.length_c   1.000
_cell.angle_alpha   90.00
_cell.angle_beta   90.00
_cell.angle_gamma   90.00
#
_symmetry.space_group_name_H-M   'P 1'
#
loop_
_entity.id
_entity.type
_entity.pdbx_description
1 polymer ?
#
loop_
_entity_poly.entity_id
_entity_poly.type
_entity_poly.pdbx_seq_one_letter_code
_entity_poly.pdbx_strand_id
1 'polypeptide(L)'
;MSEVTDLVVIEKQNAMAVFTTKEQLDPIIEAIEKEARSLVPDVSTRKGRDAIASMAHKVARSKTYIDNAGKDLVAELKSLPKQIDESRRIVRERLDALKDEVRKPLTDWENAESARKDALQQRLIDLRSMADVIDGVGNYLPSVEIQQRIESAKAVALDGSWQEVASEAGAAKDTTIQQLEAAMIVAKQREHEAAELERLRKEAEEKARLEREENIRREAAERARRDAEAKHKAEIEAAARREAEEKARAELAERQRIEAEQRAAREKQEAEARARREKEEAVAAERRRLEEAEAARLAEEQRKAEEEARRAADKEHRRTVNRRVYADLIAQGIPEEFAQKAVLAIAGGKVQDAHIKY
;
A
#
# COMPACT_ATOMS: atom_id res chain seq x y z
N MET A 1 -98.84 78.18 20.21
CA MET A 1 -99.98 77.81 19.36
C MET A 1 -99.97 78.75 18.17
N SER A 2 -99.24 78.41 17.09
CA SER A 2 -99.18 79.23 15.89
C SER A 2 -100.52 79.14 15.16
N GLU A 3 -101.15 80.28 14.90
CA GLU A 3 -102.36 80.37 14.09
C GLU A 3 -102.12 79.69 12.73
N VAL A 4 -102.79 78.56 12.53
CA VAL A 4 -102.77 77.81 11.27
C VAL A 4 -103.50 78.67 10.24
N THR A 5 -102.73 79.39 9.41
CA THR A 5 -103.23 80.26 8.34
C THR A 5 -103.37 79.53 7.00
N ASP A 6 -103.16 78.21 7.00
CA ASP A 6 -103.26 77.36 5.81
C ASP A 6 -104.66 76.77 5.70
N LEU A 7 -105.18 76.62 4.47
CA LEU A 7 -106.54 76.12 4.22
C LEU A 7 -106.73 74.65 4.60
N VAL A 8 -105.62 73.92 4.83
CA VAL A 8 -105.59 72.48 5.10
C VAL A 8 -104.38 72.16 5.98
N VAL A 9 -104.55 71.20 6.89
CA VAL A 9 -103.45 70.55 7.63
C VAL A 9 -103.44 69.05 7.29
N ILE A 10 -102.30 68.56 6.83
CA ILE A 10 -102.01 67.12 6.73
C ILE A 10 -101.17 66.76 7.94
N GLU A 11 -101.75 66.01 8.86
CA GLU A 11 -101.02 65.48 10.01
C GLU A 11 -100.03 64.39 9.56
N LYS A 12 -98.84 64.35 10.16
CA LYS A 12 -97.77 63.42 9.79
C LYS A 12 -98.22 61.94 9.80
N GLN A 13 -99.06 61.57 10.75
CA GLN A 13 -99.64 60.22 10.89
C GLN A 13 -100.59 59.82 9.76
N ASN A 14 -101.22 60.80 9.08
CA ASN A 14 -102.16 60.58 7.98
C ASN A 14 -101.51 60.78 6.61
N ALA A 15 -100.30 61.33 6.54
CA ALA A 15 -99.61 61.66 5.29
C ALA A 15 -99.48 60.45 4.36
N MET A 16 -99.15 59.27 4.88
CA MET A 16 -99.07 58.04 4.08
C MET A 16 -100.39 57.74 3.36
N ALA A 17 -101.49 57.73 4.09
CA ALA A 17 -102.80 57.40 3.54
C ALA A 17 -103.27 58.48 2.53
N VAL A 18 -103.03 59.75 2.84
CA VAL A 18 -103.34 60.90 1.96
C VAL A 18 -102.60 60.82 0.62
N PHE A 19 -101.31 60.45 0.60
CA PHE A 19 -100.53 60.40 -0.65
C PHE A 19 -100.59 59.06 -1.39
N THR A 20 -101.18 58.01 -0.79
CA THR A 20 -101.31 56.69 -1.42
C THR A 20 -102.72 56.39 -1.92
N THR A 21 -103.73 57.11 -1.44
CA THR A 21 -105.13 56.92 -1.86
C THR A 21 -105.70 58.20 -2.44
N LYS A 22 -106.18 58.13 -3.69
CA LYS A 22 -106.84 59.25 -4.35
C LYS A 22 -108.05 59.77 -3.56
N GLU A 23 -108.78 58.84 -2.96
CA GLU A 23 -109.97 59.07 -2.14
C GLU A 23 -109.72 59.94 -0.90
N GLN A 24 -108.47 60.07 -0.43
CA GLN A 24 -108.13 60.93 0.71
C GLN A 24 -107.49 62.25 0.30
N LEU A 25 -106.86 62.32 -0.88
CA LEU A 25 -106.31 63.56 -1.42
C LEU A 25 -107.39 64.44 -2.05
N ASP A 26 -108.33 63.83 -2.76
CA ASP A 26 -109.39 64.56 -3.47
C ASP A 26 -110.25 65.43 -2.51
N PRO A 27 -110.72 64.95 -1.34
CA PRO A 27 -111.46 65.78 -0.38
C PRO A 27 -110.67 66.98 0.16
N ILE A 28 -109.35 66.83 0.30
CA ILE A 28 -108.44 67.89 0.73
C ILE A 28 -108.36 68.98 -0.34
N ILE A 29 -108.21 68.58 -1.60
CA ILE A 29 -108.18 69.50 -2.74
C ILE A 29 -109.56 70.17 -2.89
N GLU A 30 -110.64 69.41 -2.81
CA GLU A 30 -112.02 69.91 -2.89
C GLU A 30 -112.33 70.95 -1.79
N ALA A 31 -111.81 70.76 -0.57
CA ALA A 31 -111.96 71.75 0.50
C ALA A 31 -111.26 73.08 0.16
N ILE A 32 -110.03 73.02 -0.40
CA ILE A 32 -109.30 74.21 -0.87
C ILE A 32 -110.06 74.87 -2.02
N GLU A 33 -110.55 74.09 -2.98
CA GLU A 33 -111.32 74.59 -4.11
C GLU A 33 -112.62 75.26 -3.67
N LYS A 34 -113.36 74.64 -2.75
CA LYS A 34 -114.61 75.17 -2.20
C LYS A 34 -114.39 76.51 -1.50
N GLU A 35 -113.35 76.59 -0.68
CA GLU A 35 -113.00 77.83 0.03
C GLU A 35 -112.49 78.91 -0.93
N ALA A 36 -111.67 78.55 -1.93
CA ALA A 36 -111.21 79.50 -2.94
C ALA A 36 -112.34 80.04 -3.81
N ARG A 37 -113.31 79.19 -4.18
CA ARG A 37 -114.48 79.55 -5.01
C ARG A 37 -115.58 80.26 -4.24
N SER A 38 -115.57 80.26 -2.90
CA SER A 38 -116.55 80.99 -2.08
C SER A 38 -116.33 82.51 -2.13
N LEU A 39 -115.13 82.97 -2.50
CA LEU A 39 -114.81 84.38 -2.67
C LEU A 39 -115.55 84.95 -3.90
N VAL A 40 -116.45 85.91 -3.67
CA VAL A 40 -117.06 86.70 -4.76
C VAL A 40 -116.05 87.76 -5.22
N PRO A 41 -115.49 87.68 -6.45
CA PRO A 41 -114.42 88.56 -6.87
C PRO A 41 -114.94 89.96 -7.22
N ASP A 42 -114.35 90.99 -6.61
CA ASP A 42 -114.58 92.40 -6.97
C ASP A 42 -113.25 93.06 -7.35
N VAL A 43 -113.06 93.34 -8.64
CA VAL A 43 -111.84 94.01 -9.13
C VAL A 43 -111.96 95.54 -9.13
N SER A 44 -113.15 96.08 -8.91
CA SER A 44 -113.44 97.52 -8.99
C SER A 44 -112.90 98.26 -7.76
N THR A 45 -112.78 97.60 -6.61
CA THR A 45 -112.24 98.17 -5.37
C THR A 45 -110.84 97.66 -5.04
N ARG A 46 -110.03 98.49 -4.35
CA ARG A 46 -108.72 98.07 -3.83
C ARG A 46 -108.86 96.87 -2.87
N LYS A 47 -109.84 96.94 -1.97
CA LYS A 47 -110.12 95.88 -0.99
C LYS A 47 -110.48 94.55 -1.67
N GLY A 48 -111.27 94.58 -2.74
CA GLY A 48 -111.62 93.37 -3.49
C GLY A 48 -110.42 92.75 -4.23
N ARG A 49 -109.54 93.56 -4.83
CA ARG A 49 -108.27 93.07 -5.42
C ARG A 49 -107.33 92.46 -4.37
N ASP A 50 -107.22 93.09 -3.19
CA ASP A 50 -106.41 92.59 -2.08
C ASP A 50 -106.95 91.24 -1.55
N ALA A 51 -108.29 91.07 -1.51
CA ALA A 51 -108.92 89.81 -1.12
C ALA A 51 -108.65 88.67 -2.13
N ILE A 52 -108.68 88.97 -3.44
CA ILE A 52 -108.32 88.02 -4.51
C ILE A 52 -106.86 87.59 -4.37
N ALA A 53 -105.95 88.56 -4.21
CA ALA A 53 -104.52 88.28 -4.03
C ALA A 53 -104.25 87.44 -2.77
N SER A 54 -104.93 87.74 -1.67
CA SER A 54 -104.84 86.99 -0.41
C SER A 54 -105.31 85.54 -0.57
N MET A 55 -106.45 85.32 -1.24
CA MET A 55 -106.96 83.96 -1.48
C MET A 55 -106.02 83.17 -2.40
N ALA A 56 -105.52 83.77 -3.48
CA ALA A 56 -104.54 83.14 -4.35
C ALA A 56 -103.25 82.75 -3.60
N HIS A 57 -102.78 83.62 -2.69
CA HIS A 57 -101.63 83.33 -1.85
C HIS A 57 -101.88 82.17 -0.88
N LYS A 58 -103.08 82.10 -0.27
CA LYS A 58 -103.48 80.95 0.58
C LYS A 58 -103.47 79.64 -0.20
N VAL A 59 -104.02 79.61 -1.41
CA VAL A 59 -103.99 78.42 -2.29
C VAL A 59 -102.54 78.02 -2.63
N ALA A 60 -101.68 78.99 -2.96
CA ALA A 60 -100.27 78.74 -3.26
C ALA A 60 -99.50 78.17 -2.06
N ARG A 61 -99.80 78.66 -0.84
CA ARG A 61 -99.24 78.13 0.41
C ARG A 61 -99.72 76.71 0.69
N SER A 62 -101.02 76.43 0.56
CA SER A 62 -101.57 75.08 0.72
C SER A 62 -100.97 74.09 -0.27
N LYS A 63 -100.77 74.46 -1.54
CA LYS A 63 -100.03 73.62 -2.51
C LYS A 63 -98.62 73.29 -2.03
N THR A 64 -97.87 74.29 -1.58
CA THR A 64 -96.48 74.14 -1.13
C THR A 64 -96.42 73.26 0.12
N TYR A 65 -97.36 73.45 1.05
CA TYR A 65 -97.49 72.61 2.24
C TYR A 65 -97.71 71.14 1.89
N ILE A 66 -98.67 70.85 0.99
CA ILE A 66 -98.97 69.48 0.55
C ILE A 66 -97.76 68.85 -0.15
N ASP A 67 -97.10 69.56 -1.06
CA ASP A 67 -95.89 69.06 -1.74
C ASP A 67 -94.75 68.75 -0.76
N ASN A 68 -94.49 69.64 0.21
CA ASN A 68 -93.47 69.41 1.23
C ASN A 68 -93.82 68.21 2.14
N ALA A 69 -95.09 68.05 2.54
CA ALA A 69 -95.52 66.89 3.32
C ALA A 69 -95.30 65.57 2.57
N GLY A 70 -95.51 65.55 1.25
CA GLY A 70 -95.21 64.39 0.40
C GLY A 70 -93.70 64.12 0.27
N LYS A 71 -92.88 65.17 0.12
CA LYS A 71 -91.41 65.06 0.08
C LYS A 71 -90.84 64.52 1.39
N ASP A 72 -91.31 65.03 2.52
CA ASP A 72 -90.90 64.59 3.86
C ASP A 72 -91.25 63.11 4.08
N LEU A 73 -92.46 62.69 3.68
CA LEU A 73 -92.87 61.29 3.71
C LEU A 73 -91.95 60.40 2.86
N VAL A 74 -91.66 60.79 1.61
CA VAL A 74 -90.77 60.03 0.73
C VAL A 74 -89.35 59.95 1.30
N ALA A 75 -88.84 61.03 1.89
CA ALA A 75 -87.53 61.03 2.54
C ALA A 75 -87.48 60.06 3.72
N GLU A 76 -88.52 60.04 4.57
CA GLU A 76 -88.66 59.10 5.68
C GLU A 76 -88.70 57.66 5.16
N LEU A 77 -89.53 57.37 4.15
CA LEU A 77 -89.65 56.04 3.55
C LEU A 77 -88.35 55.57 2.89
N LYS A 78 -87.62 56.44 2.20
CA LYS A 78 -86.31 56.10 1.61
C LYS A 78 -85.24 55.84 2.67
N SER A 79 -85.39 56.36 3.88
CA SER A 79 -84.46 56.10 4.99
C SER A 79 -84.66 54.73 5.63
N LEU A 80 -85.90 54.18 5.59
CA LEU A 80 -86.25 52.92 6.24
C LEU A 80 -85.44 51.71 5.73
N PRO A 81 -85.28 51.48 4.40
CA PRO A 81 -84.48 50.36 3.90
C PRO A 81 -83.05 50.34 4.46
N LYS A 82 -82.38 51.50 4.54
CA LYS A 82 -81.03 51.60 5.10
C LYS A 82 -81.00 51.22 6.59
N GLN A 83 -82.00 51.65 7.36
CA GLN A 83 -82.11 51.29 8.78
C GLN A 83 -82.40 49.78 8.97
N ILE A 84 -83.21 49.20 8.09
CA ILE A 84 -83.52 47.77 8.09
C ILE A 84 -82.25 46.97 7.77
N ASP A 85 -81.50 47.33 6.73
CA ASP A 85 -80.28 46.62 6.35
C ASP A 85 -79.20 46.71 7.44
N GLU A 86 -79.05 47.87 8.07
CA GLU A 86 -78.15 48.02 9.22
C GLU A 86 -78.59 47.16 10.41
N SER A 87 -79.89 47.14 10.72
CA SER A 87 -80.43 46.27 11.77
C SER A 87 -80.20 44.78 11.45
N ARG A 88 -80.38 44.38 10.19
CA ARG A 88 -80.11 43.00 9.74
C ARG A 88 -78.64 42.64 9.84
N ARG A 89 -77.73 43.57 9.53
CA ARG A 89 -76.28 43.40 9.71
C ARG A 89 -75.94 43.19 11.18
N ILE A 90 -76.42 44.07 12.06
CA ILE A 90 -76.22 44.00 13.51
C ILE A 90 -76.73 42.67 14.07
N VAL A 91 -77.92 42.23 13.64
CA VAL A 91 -78.49 40.94 14.06
C VAL A 91 -77.58 39.78 13.65
N ARG A 92 -77.11 39.76 12.39
CA ARG A 92 -76.23 38.70 11.90
C ARG A 92 -74.93 38.65 12.70
N GLU A 93 -74.24 39.79 12.84
CA GLU A 93 -72.96 39.86 13.54
C GLU A 93 -73.10 39.47 15.01
N ARG A 94 -74.13 39.95 15.70
CA ARG A 94 -74.35 39.60 17.12
C ARG A 94 -74.72 38.13 17.30
N LEU A 95 -75.56 37.57 16.44
CA LEU A 95 -75.96 36.17 16.55
C LEU A 95 -74.85 35.21 16.12
N ASP A 96 -74.01 35.57 15.14
CA ASP A 96 -72.82 34.80 14.80
C ASP A 96 -71.80 34.81 15.94
N ALA A 97 -71.51 35.98 16.53
CA ALA A 97 -70.63 36.07 17.69
C ALA A 97 -71.17 35.26 18.89
N LEU A 98 -72.47 35.35 19.16
CA LEU A 98 -73.11 34.58 20.24
C LEU A 98 -73.06 33.07 19.96
N LYS A 99 -73.28 32.63 18.72
CA LYS A 99 -73.15 31.22 18.32
C LYS A 99 -71.75 30.71 18.60
N ASP A 100 -70.72 31.48 18.25
CA ASP A 100 -69.32 31.11 18.47
C ASP A 100 -68.99 31.08 19.97
N GLU A 101 -69.46 32.07 20.74
CA GLU A 101 -69.32 32.12 22.21
C GLU A 101 -69.97 30.91 22.88
N VAL A 102 -71.20 30.57 22.49
CA VAL A 102 -71.94 29.41 23.03
C VAL A 102 -71.24 28.09 22.66
N ARG A 103 -70.64 27.99 21.46
CA ARG A 103 -69.94 26.78 21.01
C ARG A 103 -68.55 26.63 21.61
N LYS A 104 -67.92 27.74 22.02
CA LYS A 104 -66.53 27.78 22.49
C LYS A 104 -66.21 26.76 23.60
N PRO A 105 -67.00 26.61 24.68
CA PRO A 105 -66.68 25.62 25.72
C PRO A 105 -66.62 24.18 25.20
N LEU A 106 -67.48 23.82 24.26
CA LEU A 106 -67.46 22.48 23.64
C LEU A 106 -66.24 22.32 22.73
N THR A 107 -65.87 23.36 21.98
CA THR A 107 -64.66 23.33 21.12
C THR A 107 -63.39 23.21 21.96
N ASP A 108 -63.30 23.96 23.06
CA ASP A 108 -62.15 23.91 23.97
C ASP A 108 -62.04 22.51 24.62
N TRP A 109 -63.17 21.90 25.01
CA TRP A 109 -63.20 20.54 25.52
C TRP A 109 -62.82 19.49 24.47
N GLU A 110 -63.35 19.57 23.24
CA GLU A 110 -63.01 18.65 22.13
C GLU A 110 -61.50 18.69 21.83
N ASN A 111 -60.91 19.89 21.82
CA ASN A 111 -59.47 20.07 21.61
C ASN A 111 -58.65 19.50 22.77
N ALA A 112 -59.05 19.78 24.02
CA ALA A 112 -58.36 19.26 25.20
C ALA A 112 -58.45 17.73 25.28
N GLU A 113 -59.60 17.16 24.91
CA GLU A 113 -59.82 15.71 24.89
C GLU A 113 -59.03 15.03 23.77
N SER A 114 -58.92 15.65 22.59
CA SER A 114 -58.03 15.17 21.52
C SER A 114 -56.57 15.19 21.98
N ALA A 115 -56.11 16.31 22.55
CA ALA A 115 -54.73 16.42 23.03
C ALA A 115 -54.41 15.43 24.15
N ARG A 116 -55.37 15.16 25.04
CA ARG A 116 -55.26 14.13 26.09
C ARG A 116 -55.07 12.75 25.47
N LYS A 117 -55.87 12.38 24.47
CA LYS A 117 -55.75 11.09 23.77
C LYS A 117 -54.42 10.96 23.03
N ASP A 118 -53.99 12.01 22.33
CA ASP A 118 -52.71 12.02 21.62
C ASP A 118 -51.54 11.87 22.60
N ALA A 119 -51.59 12.54 23.76
CA ALA A 119 -50.58 12.38 24.80
C ALA A 119 -50.52 10.96 25.38
N LEU A 120 -51.67 10.30 25.56
CA LEU A 120 -51.73 8.90 25.99
C LEU A 120 -51.15 7.95 24.93
N GLN A 121 -51.48 8.17 23.66
CA GLN A 121 -50.93 7.40 22.55
C GLN A 121 -49.42 7.62 22.41
N GLN A 122 -48.94 8.85 22.56
CA GLN A 122 -47.51 9.15 22.53
C GLN A 122 -46.76 8.46 23.67
N ARG A 123 -47.28 8.49 24.91
CA ARG A 123 -46.68 7.75 26.03
C ARG A 123 -46.60 6.25 25.75
N LEU A 124 -47.59 5.67 25.07
CA LEU A 124 -47.59 4.25 24.68
C LEU A 124 -46.53 3.95 23.61
N ILE A 125 -46.37 4.85 22.64
CA ILE A 125 -45.31 4.78 21.62
C ILE A 125 -43.93 4.86 22.29
N ASP A 126 -43.73 5.84 23.19
CA ASP A 126 -42.48 6.03 23.91
C ASP A 126 -42.11 4.77 24.71
N LEU A 127 -43.08 4.18 25.41
CA LEU A 127 -42.90 2.93 26.14
C LEU A 127 -42.44 1.79 25.21
N ARG A 128 -43.10 1.62 24.06
CA ARG A 128 -42.73 0.59 23.07
C ARG A 128 -41.34 0.84 22.47
N SER A 129 -40.99 2.09 22.19
CA SER A 129 -39.69 2.46 21.60
C SER A 129 -38.49 2.17 22.51
N MET A 130 -38.71 2.00 23.83
CA MET A 130 -37.63 1.61 24.74
C MET A 130 -37.00 0.28 24.33
N ALA A 131 -37.75 -0.62 23.67
CA ALA A 131 -37.28 -1.91 23.18
C ALA A 131 -36.25 -1.82 22.03
N ASP A 132 -36.10 -0.66 21.39
CA ASP A 132 -35.19 -0.48 20.27
C ASP A 132 -33.73 -0.46 20.72
N VAL A 133 -33.06 -1.62 20.70
CA VAL A 133 -31.66 -1.78 21.14
C VAL A 133 -30.62 -1.40 20.09
N ILE A 134 -31.01 -0.61 19.09
CA ILE A 134 -30.13 -0.11 18.03
C ILE A 134 -30.10 1.42 18.13
N ASP A 135 -28.91 2.01 18.16
CA ASP A 135 -28.73 3.45 18.21
C ASP A 135 -29.01 4.12 16.84
N GLY A 136 -29.00 5.46 16.81
CA GLY A 136 -29.25 6.23 15.58
C GLY A 136 -28.20 6.03 14.47
N VAL A 137 -27.10 5.36 14.74
CA VAL A 137 -26.01 5.06 13.79
C VAL A 137 -26.04 3.59 13.35
N GLY A 138 -26.94 2.78 13.90
CA GLY A 138 -27.09 1.36 13.57
C GLY A 138 -26.29 0.40 14.43
N ASN A 139 -25.67 0.87 15.53
CA ASN A 139 -24.95 -0.01 16.46
C ASN A 139 -25.90 -0.57 17.51
N TYR A 140 -25.66 -1.82 17.89
CA TYR A 140 -26.34 -2.41 19.03
C TYR A 140 -25.84 -1.81 20.34
N LEU A 141 -26.76 -1.49 21.23
CA LEU A 141 -26.44 -0.96 22.55
C LEU A 141 -25.62 -1.95 23.40
N PRO A 142 -24.77 -1.45 24.31
CA PRO A 142 -24.08 -2.26 25.30
C PRO A 142 -25.04 -2.74 26.39
N SER A 143 -24.65 -3.80 27.11
CA SER A 143 -25.46 -4.42 28.16
C SER A 143 -25.86 -3.41 29.25
N VAL A 144 -24.96 -2.49 29.61
CA VAL A 144 -25.23 -1.45 30.62
C VAL A 144 -26.38 -0.53 30.22
N GLU A 145 -26.45 -0.10 28.95
CA GLU A 145 -27.53 0.77 28.48
C GLU A 145 -28.86 0.01 28.37
N ILE A 146 -28.82 -1.25 27.90
CA ILE A 146 -30.00 -2.11 27.88
C ILE A 146 -30.53 -2.31 29.32
N GLN A 147 -29.64 -2.42 30.32
CA GLN A 147 -30.03 -2.57 31.73
C GLN A 147 -30.79 -1.33 32.22
N GLN A 148 -30.28 -0.14 31.91
CA GLN A 148 -30.93 1.12 32.26
C GLN A 148 -32.31 1.26 31.61
N ARG A 149 -32.46 0.79 30.37
CA ARG A 149 -33.77 0.76 29.70
C ARG A 149 -34.73 -0.23 30.33
N ILE A 150 -34.26 -1.41 30.75
CA ILE A 150 -35.07 -2.38 31.51
C ILE A 150 -35.57 -1.74 32.81
N GLU A 151 -34.70 -1.06 33.54
CA GLU A 151 -35.05 -0.36 34.77
C GLU A 151 -36.07 0.77 34.53
N SER A 152 -35.86 1.54 33.47
CA SER A 152 -36.79 2.60 33.05
C SER A 152 -38.16 2.03 32.69
N ALA A 153 -38.22 0.97 31.89
CA ALA A 153 -39.47 0.29 31.53
C ALA A 153 -40.16 -0.29 32.78
N LYS A 154 -39.41 -0.91 33.71
CA LYS A 154 -39.95 -1.43 34.98
C LYS A 154 -40.49 -0.32 35.87
N ALA A 155 -39.86 0.86 35.88
CA ALA A 155 -40.27 2.01 36.66
C ALA A 155 -41.56 2.69 36.15
N VAL A 156 -42.00 2.42 34.93
CA VAL A 156 -43.25 2.96 34.37
C VAL A 156 -44.44 2.47 35.21
N ALA A 157 -45.08 3.37 35.95
CA ALA A 157 -46.26 3.05 36.75
C ALA A 157 -47.46 2.77 35.84
N LEU A 158 -48.13 1.63 36.03
CA LEU A 158 -49.39 1.28 35.36
C LEU A 158 -50.58 1.68 36.25
N ASP A 159 -50.65 2.97 36.58
CA ASP A 159 -51.71 3.55 37.39
C ASP A 159 -52.86 4.11 36.54
N GLY A 160 -53.83 4.74 37.19
CA GLY A 160 -54.99 5.35 36.52
C GLY A 160 -54.65 6.44 35.50
N SER A 161 -53.40 6.92 35.43
CA SER A 161 -52.99 7.91 34.44
C SER A 161 -53.06 7.40 32.99
N TRP A 162 -53.09 6.07 32.77
CA TRP A 162 -53.20 5.47 31.44
C TRP A 162 -54.62 5.35 30.92
N GLN A 163 -55.64 5.53 31.77
CA GLN A 163 -57.04 5.67 31.39
C GLN A 163 -57.49 4.58 30.38
N GLU A 164 -58.00 4.96 29.21
CA GLU A 164 -58.52 4.03 28.20
C GLU A 164 -57.45 3.11 27.58
N VAL A 165 -56.17 3.48 27.64
CA VAL A 165 -55.05 2.66 27.11
C VAL A 165 -54.35 1.85 28.20
N ALA A 166 -54.90 1.73 29.42
CA ALA A 166 -54.26 1.02 30.53
C ALA A 166 -53.90 -0.44 30.20
N SER A 167 -54.82 -1.18 29.55
CA SER A 167 -54.57 -2.55 29.13
C SER A 167 -53.46 -2.65 28.09
N GLU A 168 -53.43 -1.73 27.13
CA GLU A 168 -52.39 -1.68 26.09
C GLU A 168 -51.03 -1.29 26.67
N ALA A 169 -51.00 -0.38 27.64
CA ALA A 169 -49.80 0.02 28.35
C ALA A 169 -49.20 -1.13 29.15
N GLY A 170 -50.06 -1.94 29.81
CA GLY A 170 -49.62 -3.17 30.49
C GLY A 170 -48.97 -4.15 29.52
N ALA A 171 -49.66 -4.50 28.43
CA ALA A 171 -49.13 -5.40 27.42
C ALA A 171 -47.84 -4.86 26.77
N ALA A 172 -47.78 -3.55 26.50
CA ALA A 172 -46.60 -2.89 25.94
C ALA A 172 -45.42 -2.94 26.90
N LYS A 173 -45.65 -2.68 28.21
CA LYS A 173 -44.61 -2.76 29.24
C LYS A 173 -44.03 -4.16 29.32
N ASP A 174 -44.88 -5.18 29.41
CA ASP A 174 -44.45 -6.57 29.52
C ASP A 174 -43.66 -7.01 28.28
N THR A 175 -44.16 -6.69 27.09
CA THR A 175 -43.48 -6.99 25.82
C THR A 175 -42.13 -6.30 25.72
N THR A 176 -42.07 -5.01 26.09
CA THR A 176 -40.84 -4.21 26.06
C THR A 176 -39.78 -4.79 26.99
N ILE A 177 -40.17 -5.13 28.22
CA ILE A 177 -39.27 -5.75 29.20
C ILE A 177 -38.76 -7.09 28.68
N GLN A 178 -39.64 -7.94 28.13
CA GLN A 178 -39.26 -9.25 27.59
C GLN A 178 -38.25 -9.11 26.43
N GLN A 179 -38.47 -8.17 25.51
CA GLN A 179 -37.55 -7.91 24.39
C GLN A 179 -36.19 -7.40 24.89
N LEU A 180 -36.19 -6.47 25.84
CA LEU A 180 -34.96 -5.95 26.43
C LEU A 180 -34.19 -7.02 27.22
N GLU A 181 -34.87 -7.88 27.97
CA GLU A 181 -34.24 -9.00 28.69
C GLU A 181 -33.61 -10.02 27.73
N ALA A 182 -34.26 -10.31 26.59
CA ALA A 182 -33.67 -11.13 25.54
C ALA A 182 -32.43 -10.45 24.92
N ALA A 183 -32.52 -9.16 24.59
CA ALA A 183 -31.41 -8.39 24.04
C ALA A 183 -30.23 -8.26 25.02
N MET A 184 -30.51 -8.18 26.32
CA MET A 184 -29.51 -8.16 27.39
C MET A 184 -28.65 -9.43 27.38
N ILE A 185 -29.28 -10.60 27.23
CA ILE A 185 -28.57 -11.88 27.19
C ILE A 185 -27.60 -11.88 26.01
N VAL A 186 -28.08 -11.47 24.83
CA VAL A 186 -27.26 -11.39 23.61
C VAL A 186 -26.11 -10.37 23.77
N ALA A 187 -26.38 -9.20 24.36
CA ALA A 187 -25.37 -8.17 24.58
C ALA A 187 -24.26 -8.65 25.54
N LYS A 188 -24.63 -9.30 26.65
CA LYS A 188 -23.68 -9.89 27.60
C LYS A 188 -22.84 -10.98 26.95
N GLN A 189 -23.46 -11.83 26.12
CA GLN A 189 -22.73 -12.85 25.38
C GLN A 189 -21.70 -12.24 24.43
N ARG A 190 -22.10 -11.23 23.64
CA ARG A 190 -21.19 -10.51 22.73
C ARG A 190 -20.02 -9.87 23.47
N GLU A 191 -20.29 -9.23 24.61
CA GLU A 191 -19.25 -8.59 25.43
C GLU A 191 -18.29 -9.63 26.03
N HIS A 192 -18.81 -10.76 26.53
CA HIS A 192 -17.99 -11.86 27.02
C HIS A 192 -17.12 -12.46 25.91
N GLU A 193 -17.68 -12.72 24.73
CA GLU A 193 -16.94 -13.21 23.56
C GLU A 193 -15.84 -12.23 23.13
N ALA A 194 -16.13 -10.92 23.14
CA ALA A 194 -15.14 -9.89 22.82
C ALA A 194 -14.00 -9.86 23.86
N ALA A 195 -14.32 -9.95 25.14
CA ALA A 195 -13.34 -9.98 26.23
C ALA A 195 -12.46 -11.25 26.18
N GLU A 196 -13.04 -12.41 25.92
CA GLU A 196 -12.30 -13.67 25.76
C GLU A 196 -11.39 -13.62 24.53
N LEU A 197 -11.87 -13.07 23.41
CA LEU A 197 -11.06 -12.90 22.21
C LEU A 197 -9.87 -11.96 22.47
N GLU A 198 -10.07 -10.88 23.21
CA GLU A 198 -8.98 -9.99 23.61
C GLU A 198 -7.97 -10.70 24.52
N ARG A 199 -8.45 -11.50 25.49
CA ARG A 199 -7.57 -12.30 26.36
C ARG A 199 -6.73 -13.30 25.55
N LEU A 200 -7.37 -14.01 24.61
CA LEU A 200 -6.68 -14.97 23.73
C LEU A 200 -5.64 -14.27 22.84
N ARG A 201 -5.94 -13.07 22.34
CA ARG A 201 -4.96 -12.27 21.58
C ARG A 201 -3.76 -11.89 22.44
N LYS A 202 -3.98 -11.39 23.66
CA LYS A 202 -2.90 -11.05 24.60
C LYS A 202 -2.04 -12.27 24.96
N GLU A 203 -2.67 -13.41 25.24
CA GLU A 203 -1.96 -14.66 25.52
C GLU A 203 -1.15 -15.14 24.31
N ALA A 204 -1.70 -15.05 23.10
CA ALA A 204 -1.00 -15.40 21.87
C ALA A 204 0.19 -14.46 21.59
N GLU A 205 0.02 -13.16 21.81
CA GLU A 205 1.09 -12.16 21.70
C GLU A 205 2.21 -12.43 22.72
N GLU A 206 1.87 -12.77 23.96
CA GLU A 206 2.84 -13.11 25.00
C GLU A 206 3.59 -14.41 24.69
N LYS A 207 2.88 -15.47 24.26
CA LYS A 207 3.53 -16.72 23.81
C LYS A 207 4.46 -16.48 22.64
N ALA A 208 4.02 -15.74 21.62
CA ALA A 208 4.86 -15.40 20.48
C ALA A 208 6.10 -14.59 20.89
N ARG A 209 5.98 -13.73 21.91
CA ARG A 209 7.11 -13.01 22.48
C ARG A 209 8.08 -13.94 23.20
N LEU A 210 7.59 -14.81 24.07
CA LEU A 210 8.41 -15.79 24.80
C LEU A 210 9.13 -16.76 23.84
N GLU A 211 8.43 -17.26 22.82
CA GLU A 211 9.03 -18.11 21.79
C GLU A 211 10.13 -17.38 21.01
N ARG A 212 9.94 -16.09 20.67
CA ARG A 212 11.00 -15.29 20.04
C ARG A 212 12.19 -15.11 20.97
N GLU A 213 11.97 -14.76 22.23
CA GLU A 213 13.04 -14.60 23.22
C GLU A 213 13.79 -15.93 23.45
N GLU A 214 13.08 -17.06 23.50
CA GLU A 214 13.68 -18.39 23.60
C GLU A 214 14.46 -18.76 22.34
N ASN A 215 13.90 -18.52 21.15
CA ASN A 215 14.59 -18.78 19.89
C ASN A 215 15.88 -17.96 19.78
N ILE A 216 15.85 -16.67 20.14
CA ILE A 216 17.05 -15.82 20.20
C ILE A 216 18.07 -16.41 21.18
N ARG A 217 17.63 -16.87 22.36
CA ARG A 217 18.52 -17.48 23.35
C ARG A 217 19.13 -18.80 22.85
N ARG A 218 18.33 -19.66 22.20
CA ARG A 218 18.77 -20.92 21.60
C ARG A 218 19.75 -20.65 20.46
N GLU A 219 19.45 -19.73 19.56
CA GLU A 219 20.34 -19.31 18.46
C GLU A 219 21.66 -18.74 18.98
N ALA A 220 21.62 -17.92 20.04
CA ALA A 220 22.83 -17.40 20.67
C ALA A 220 23.68 -18.52 21.31
N ALA A 221 23.05 -19.49 21.98
CA ALA A 221 23.74 -20.63 22.57
C ALA A 221 24.33 -21.58 21.52
N GLU A 222 23.58 -21.87 20.45
CA GLU A 222 24.02 -22.62 19.28
C GLU A 222 25.20 -21.93 18.58
N ARG A 223 25.10 -20.62 18.37
CA ARG A 223 26.20 -19.84 17.79
C ARG A 223 27.44 -19.87 18.67
N ALA A 224 27.29 -19.73 19.99
CA ALA A 224 28.40 -19.85 20.93
C ALA A 224 29.04 -21.25 20.90
N ARG A 225 28.25 -22.33 20.80
CA ARG A 225 28.76 -23.69 20.62
C ARG A 225 29.51 -23.84 19.30
N ARG A 226 28.91 -23.42 18.18
CA ARG A 226 29.56 -23.49 16.85
C ARG A 226 30.85 -22.69 16.80
N ASP A 227 30.89 -21.51 17.40
CA ASP A 227 32.10 -20.69 17.48
C ASP A 227 33.16 -21.35 18.37
N ALA A 228 32.78 -21.99 19.48
CA ALA A 228 33.69 -22.74 20.34
C ALA A 228 34.24 -24.01 19.66
N GLU A 229 33.38 -24.79 18.99
CA GLU A 229 33.77 -25.97 18.21
C GLU A 229 34.67 -25.59 17.03
N ALA A 230 34.37 -24.50 16.33
CA ALA A 230 35.21 -23.98 15.25
C ALA A 230 36.58 -23.53 15.76
N LYS A 231 36.65 -22.85 16.91
CA LYS A 231 37.93 -22.50 17.55
C LYS A 231 38.72 -23.75 17.96
N HIS A 232 38.07 -24.71 18.61
CA HIS A 232 38.72 -25.95 19.02
C HIS A 232 39.22 -26.76 17.81
N LYS A 233 38.42 -26.84 16.74
CA LYS A 233 38.85 -27.48 15.48
C LYS A 233 40.02 -26.75 14.84
N ALA A 234 39.98 -25.41 14.79
CA ALA A 234 41.09 -24.60 14.29
C ALA A 234 42.36 -24.78 15.13
N GLU A 235 42.25 -24.93 16.45
CA GLU A 235 43.38 -25.24 17.34
C GLU A 235 43.95 -26.64 17.08
N ILE A 236 43.10 -27.66 16.90
CA ILE A 236 43.57 -29.00 16.52
C ILE A 236 44.25 -28.97 15.15
N GLU A 237 43.66 -28.33 14.14
CA GLU A 237 44.25 -28.23 12.80
C GLU A 237 45.57 -27.45 12.83
N ALA A 238 45.65 -26.38 13.64
CA ALA A 238 46.90 -25.64 13.83
C ALA A 238 47.96 -26.49 14.54
N ALA A 239 47.58 -27.26 15.57
CA ALA A 239 48.49 -28.19 16.25
C ALA A 239 48.97 -29.30 15.31
N ALA A 240 48.07 -29.91 14.53
CA ALA A 240 48.41 -30.91 13.53
C ALA A 240 49.32 -30.35 12.42
N ARG A 241 49.10 -29.10 11.98
CA ARG A 241 49.99 -28.41 11.03
C ARG A 241 51.38 -28.18 11.63
N ARG A 242 51.48 -27.76 12.90
CA ARG A 242 52.76 -27.59 13.59
C ARG A 242 53.50 -28.92 13.74
N GLU A 243 52.79 -29.99 14.13
CA GLU A 243 53.38 -31.33 14.25
C GLU A 243 53.83 -31.87 12.89
N ALA A 244 53.05 -31.64 11.82
CA ALA A 244 53.43 -32.01 10.46
C ALA A 244 54.63 -31.19 9.96
N GLU A 245 54.69 -29.89 10.26
CA GLU A 245 55.83 -29.04 9.91
C GLU A 245 57.10 -29.45 10.68
N GLU A 246 57.00 -29.77 11.96
CA GLU A 246 58.12 -30.29 12.76
C GLU A 246 58.58 -31.66 12.27
N LYS A 247 57.66 -32.58 11.95
CA LYS A 247 58.00 -33.87 11.32
C LYS A 247 58.67 -33.68 9.97
N ALA A 248 58.16 -32.79 9.12
CA ALA A 248 58.77 -32.49 7.83
C ALA A 248 60.17 -31.86 7.98
N ARG A 249 60.38 -30.99 8.98
CA ARG A 249 61.71 -30.44 9.31
C ARG A 249 62.66 -31.52 9.84
N ALA A 250 62.16 -32.42 10.69
CA ALA A 250 62.94 -33.54 11.23
C ALA A 250 63.33 -34.53 10.12
N GLU A 251 62.41 -34.91 9.23
CA GLU A 251 62.69 -35.76 8.07
C GLU A 251 63.67 -35.09 7.09
N LEU A 252 63.54 -33.79 6.86
CA LEU A 252 64.50 -33.06 6.02
C LEU A 252 65.89 -33.04 6.66
N ALA A 253 65.98 -32.80 7.97
CA ALA A 253 67.24 -32.84 8.69
C ALA A 253 67.86 -34.25 8.71
N GLU A 254 67.05 -35.30 8.87
CA GLU A 254 67.50 -36.69 8.81
C GLU A 254 67.98 -37.06 7.40
N ARG A 255 67.23 -36.69 6.35
CA ARG A 255 67.67 -36.87 4.96
C ARG A 255 68.98 -36.13 4.69
N GLN A 256 69.14 -34.91 5.17
CA GLN A 256 70.39 -34.15 5.04
C GLN A 256 71.55 -34.81 5.79
N ARG A 257 71.31 -35.39 6.97
CA ARG A 257 72.34 -36.16 7.70
C ARG A 257 72.72 -37.43 6.97
N ILE A 258 71.76 -38.21 6.48
CA ILE A 258 72.01 -39.43 5.70
C ILE A 258 72.74 -39.09 4.41
N GLU A 259 72.36 -38.03 3.71
CA GLU A 259 73.03 -37.60 2.48
C GLU A 259 74.44 -37.06 2.75
N ALA A 260 74.67 -36.39 3.88
CA ALA A 260 76.01 -35.99 4.32
C ALA A 260 76.87 -37.19 4.71
N GLU A 261 76.32 -38.18 5.40
CA GLU A 261 77.00 -39.42 5.78
C GLU A 261 77.31 -40.28 4.56
N GLN A 262 76.39 -40.38 3.60
CA GLN A 262 76.61 -41.05 2.32
C GLN A 262 77.65 -40.32 1.47
N ARG A 263 77.67 -38.97 1.47
CA ARG A 263 78.74 -38.20 0.82
C ARG A 263 80.09 -38.43 1.48
N ALA A 264 80.16 -38.40 2.81
CA ALA A 264 81.39 -38.69 3.55
C ALA A 264 81.88 -40.13 3.32
N ALA A 265 80.96 -41.11 3.25
CA ALA A 265 81.28 -42.49 2.93
C ALA A 265 81.79 -42.66 1.48
N ARG A 266 81.16 -41.98 0.51
CA ARG A 266 81.61 -41.96 -0.89
C ARG A 266 82.96 -41.27 -1.05
N GLU A 267 83.18 -40.15 -0.39
CA GLU A 267 84.48 -39.46 -0.38
C GLU A 267 85.58 -40.33 0.25
N LYS A 268 85.28 -41.05 1.34
CA LYS A 268 86.22 -41.99 1.95
C LYS A 268 86.52 -43.18 1.03
N GLN A 269 85.51 -43.75 0.38
CA GLN A 269 85.70 -44.83 -0.61
C GLN A 269 86.44 -44.35 -1.86
N GLU A 270 86.19 -43.13 -2.33
CA GLU A 270 86.94 -42.53 -3.44
C GLU A 270 88.38 -42.21 -3.04
N ALA A 271 88.64 -41.77 -1.81
CA ALA A 271 90.00 -41.56 -1.29
C ALA A 271 90.76 -42.88 -1.13
N GLU A 272 90.13 -43.94 -0.62
CA GLU A 272 90.72 -45.29 -0.58
C GLU A 272 90.94 -45.88 -1.98
N ALA A 273 90.01 -45.67 -2.93
CA ALA A 273 90.17 -46.11 -4.30
C ALA A 273 91.27 -45.32 -5.05
N ARG A 274 91.41 -44.01 -4.81
CA ARG A 274 92.52 -43.19 -5.34
C ARG A 274 93.87 -43.62 -4.74
N ALA A 275 93.94 -43.83 -3.42
CA ALA A 275 95.15 -44.33 -2.77
C ALA A 275 95.55 -45.75 -3.22
N ARG A 276 94.57 -46.61 -3.53
CA ARG A 276 94.82 -47.94 -4.09
C ARG A 276 95.26 -47.88 -5.55
N ARG A 277 94.66 -46.99 -6.36
CA ARG A 277 95.09 -46.75 -7.76
C ARG A 277 96.48 -46.15 -7.84
N GLU A 278 96.84 -45.19 -6.97
CA GLU A 278 98.21 -44.64 -6.91
C GLU A 278 99.24 -45.71 -6.49
N LYS A 279 98.90 -46.61 -5.55
CA LYS A 279 99.78 -47.73 -5.18
C LYS A 279 99.91 -48.75 -6.30
N GLU A 280 98.84 -49.06 -7.02
CA GLU A 280 98.87 -50.00 -8.16
C GLU A 280 99.60 -49.39 -9.38
N GLU A 281 99.48 -48.08 -9.64
CA GLU A 281 100.26 -47.36 -10.66
C GLU A 281 101.75 -47.24 -10.31
N ALA A 282 102.11 -47.03 -9.03
CA ALA A 282 103.50 -47.01 -8.61
C ALA A 282 104.18 -48.38 -8.78
N VAL A 283 103.47 -49.47 -8.45
CA VAL A 283 103.96 -50.86 -8.64
C VAL A 283 104.04 -51.23 -10.12
N ALA A 284 103.10 -50.76 -10.95
CA ALA A 284 103.14 -50.99 -12.40
C ALA A 284 104.24 -50.17 -13.12
N ALA A 285 104.54 -48.96 -12.64
CA ALA A 285 105.60 -48.11 -13.18
C ALA A 285 107.01 -48.65 -12.84
N GLU A 286 107.20 -49.25 -11.67
CA GLU A 286 108.46 -49.90 -11.29
C GLU A 286 108.70 -51.20 -12.09
N ARG A 287 107.66 -51.98 -12.35
CA ARG A 287 107.74 -53.20 -13.18
C ARG A 287 108.04 -52.91 -14.66
N ARG A 288 107.47 -51.84 -15.23
CA ARG A 288 107.78 -51.41 -16.61
C ARG A 288 109.21 -50.89 -16.77
N ARG A 289 109.77 -50.21 -15.76
CA ARG A 289 111.18 -49.76 -15.80
C ARG A 289 112.19 -50.91 -15.76
N LEU A 290 111.86 -52.01 -15.07
CA LEU A 290 112.68 -53.21 -15.01
C LEU A 290 112.61 -54.02 -16.32
N GLU A 291 111.41 -54.16 -16.91
CA GLU A 291 111.22 -54.88 -18.19
C GLU A 291 111.83 -54.12 -19.39
N GLU A 292 111.75 -52.79 -19.44
CA GLU A 292 112.38 -51.98 -20.51
C GLU A 292 113.92 -51.97 -20.43
N ALA A 293 114.52 -52.05 -19.23
CA ALA A 293 115.96 -52.12 -19.04
C ALA A 293 116.55 -53.50 -19.44
N GLU A 294 115.80 -54.59 -19.25
CA GLU A 294 116.21 -55.93 -19.64
C GLU A 294 116.04 -56.18 -21.14
N ALA A 295 114.97 -55.63 -21.75
CA ALA A 295 114.75 -55.68 -23.21
C ALA A 295 115.79 -54.87 -24.01
N ALA A 296 116.24 -53.71 -23.49
CA ALA A 296 117.26 -52.89 -24.15
C ALA A 296 118.64 -53.56 -24.19
N ARG A 297 119.00 -54.34 -23.15
CA ARG A 297 120.28 -55.07 -23.09
C ARG A 297 120.33 -56.24 -24.08
N LEU A 298 119.23 -56.98 -24.22
CA LEU A 298 119.16 -58.15 -25.11
C LEU A 298 119.16 -57.75 -26.61
N ALA A 299 118.58 -56.59 -26.94
CA ALA A 299 118.55 -56.06 -28.30
C ALA A 299 119.89 -55.50 -28.80
N GLU A 300 120.75 -54.97 -27.91
CA GLU A 300 122.07 -54.46 -28.28
C GLU A 300 123.09 -55.58 -28.53
N GLU A 301 122.99 -56.68 -27.79
CA GLU A 301 123.86 -57.86 -27.92
C GLU A 301 123.59 -58.64 -29.23
N GLN A 302 122.33 -58.73 -29.64
CA GLN A 302 121.94 -59.38 -30.91
C GLN A 302 122.33 -58.56 -32.15
N ARG A 303 122.33 -57.22 -32.07
CA ARG A 303 122.71 -56.35 -33.19
C ARG A 303 124.20 -56.40 -33.55
N LYS A 304 125.09 -56.68 -32.59
CA LYS A 304 126.55 -56.78 -32.83
C LYS A 304 126.95 -58.12 -33.46
N ALA A 305 126.25 -59.21 -33.14
CA ALA A 305 126.53 -60.54 -33.71
C ALA A 305 126.06 -60.70 -35.17
N GLU A 306 124.97 -60.02 -35.55
CA GLU A 306 124.36 -60.17 -36.88
C GLU A 306 125.06 -59.32 -37.98
N GLU A 307 125.70 -58.20 -37.61
CA GLU A 307 126.42 -57.32 -38.54
C GLU A 307 127.80 -57.90 -38.96
N GLU A 308 128.43 -58.70 -38.10
CA GLU A 308 129.75 -59.30 -38.35
C GLU A 308 129.67 -60.52 -39.29
N ALA A 309 128.57 -61.29 -39.23
CA ALA A 309 128.32 -62.43 -40.10
C ALA A 309 128.01 -62.03 -41.56
N ARG A 310 127.38 -60.88 -41.79
CA ARG A 310 126.96 -60.45 -43.13
C ARG A 310 128.11 -59.88 -43.98
N ARG A 311 129.20 -59.40 -43.37
CA ARG A 311 130.39 -58.89 -44.09
C ARG A 311 131.35 -59.99 -44.56
N ALA A 312 131.30 -61.18 -43.97
CA ALA A 312 132.18 -62.31 -44.34
C ALA A 312 131.69 -63.05 -45.61
N ALA A 313 130.38 -63.24 -45.78
CA ALA A 313 129.81 -64.01 -46.89
C ALA A 313 129.86 -63.30 -48.26
N ASP A 314 129.82 -61.97 -48.31
CA ASP A 314 129.73 -61.20 -49.56
C ASP A 314 131.09 -61.00 -50.27
N LYS A 315 132.20 -61.25 -49.58
CA LYS A 315 133.57 -61.14 -50.14
C LYS A 315 134.01 -62.41 -50.88
N GLU A 316 133.50 -63.57 -50.45
CA GLU A 316 133.84 -64.88 -51.04
C GLU A 316 133.05 -65.15 -52.33
N HIS A 317 131.77 -64.76 -52.37
CA HIS A 317 130.92 -64.94 -53.55
C HIS A 317 131.42 -64.16 -54.79
N ARG A 318 131.82 -62.89 -54.62
CA ARG A 318 132.34 -62.04 -55.71
C ARG A 318 133.65 -62.55 -56.32
N ARG A 319 134.51 -63.15 -55.50
CA ARG A 319 135.82 -63.66 -55.92
C ARG A 319 135.66 -64.87 -56.85
N THR A 320 134.70 -65.73 -56.57
CA THR A 320 134.45 -66.96 -57.34
C THR A 320 133.86 -66.68 -58.72
N VAL A 321 132.89 -65.75 -58.79
CA VAL A 321 132.22 -65.40 -60.06
C VAL A 321 133.19 -64.75 -61.05
N ASN A 322 134.00 -63.77 -60.61
CA ASN A 322 134.94 -63.08 -61.49
C ASN A 322 136.02 -64.01 -62.06
N ARG A 323 136.45 -65.00 -61.26
CA ARG A 323 137.44 -66.00 -61.70
C ARG A 323 136.91 -66.90 -62.81
N ARG A 324 135.61 -67.24 -62.74
CA ARG A 324 134.92 -68.04 -63.76
C ARG A 324 134.77 -67.28 -65.07
N VAL A 325 134.32 -66.02 -65.02
CA VAL A 325 134.19 -65.16 -66.21
C VAL A 325 135.55 -64.93 -66.88
N TYR A 326 136.61 -64.75 -66.10
CA TYR A 326 137.99 -64.63 -66.61
C TYR A 326 138.41 -65.87 -67.39
N ALA A 327 138.16 -67.06 -66.84
CA ALA A 327 138.48 -68.32 -67.51
C ALA A 327 137.66 -68.54 -68.80
N ASP A 328 136.37 -68.20 -68.78
CA ASP A 328 135.48 -68.35 -69.95
C ASP A 328 135.89 -67.43 -71.11
N LEU A 329 136.37 -66.21 -70.83
CA LEU A 329 136.85 -65.27 -71.86
C LEU A 329 138.14 -65.77 -72.53
N ILE A 330 139.05 -66.36 -71.77
CA ILE A 330 140.26 -66.99 -72.33
C ILE A 330 139.88 -68.17 -73.22
N ALA A 331 138.92 -69.00 -72.79
CA ALA A 331 138.47 -70.16 -73.56
C ALA A 331 137.85 -69.82 -74.92
N GLN A 332 137.33 -68.61 -75.11
CA GLN A 332 136.79 -68.12 -76.39
C GLN A 332 137.85 -67.46 -77.29
N GLY A 333 139.14 -67.63 -76.98
CA GLY A 333 140.25 -67.20 -77.82
C GLY A 333 140.77 -65.79 -77.56
N ILE A 334 140.34 -65.15 -76.46
CA ILE A 334 140.90 -63.85 -76.05
C ILE A 334 142.24 -64.07 -75.32
N PRO A 335 143.34 -63.46 -75.78
CA PRO A 335 144.63 -63.55 -75.09
C PRO A 335 144.55 -63.01 -73.66
N GLU A 336 145.33 -63.62 -72.76
CA GLU A 336 145.24 -63.45 -71.31
C GLU A 336 145.27 -61.98 -70.84
N GLU A 337 146.13 -61.14 -71.43
CA GLU A 337 146.21 -59.71 -71.08
C GLU A 337 144.92 -58.93 -71.38
N PHE A 338 144.18 -59.32 -72.41
CA PHE A 338 142.93 -58.66 -72.80
C PHE A 338 141.74 -59.21 -72.01
N ALA A 339 141.74 -60.50 -71.66
CA ALA A 339 140.74 -61.11 -70.80
C ALA A 339 140.74 -60.49 -69.38
N GLN A 340 141.92 -60.12 -68.86
CA GLN A 340 142.04 -59.47 -67.55
C GLN A 340 141.42 -58.08 -67.54
N LYS A 341 141.71 -57.30 -68.59
CA LYS A 341 141.14 -55.96 -68.77
C LYS A 341 139.63 -56.01 -68.96
N ALA A 342 139.12 -57.02 -69.66
CA ALA A 342 137.68 -57.22 -69.86
C ALA A 342 136.94 -57.52 -68.54
N VAL A 343 137.44 -58.44 -67.70
CA VAL A 343 136.81 -58.73 -66.39
C VAL A 343 136.88 -57.53 -65.45
N LEU A 344 137.98 -56.78 -65.44
CA LEU A 344 138.08 -55.55 -64.64
C LEU A 344 137.11 -54.46 -65.10
N ALA A 345 136.88 -54.31 -66.41
CA ALA A 345 135.92 -53.36 -66.94
C ALA A 345 134.46 -53.76 -66.61
N ILE A 346 134.14 -55.06 -66.66
CA ILE A 346 132.80 -55.59 -66.35
C ILE A 346 132.52 -55.54 -64.83
N ALA A 347 133.44 -56.04 -63.99
CA ALA A 347 133.27 -56.02 -62.53
C ALA A 347 133.32 -54.59 -61.93
N GLY A 348 134.00 -53.66 -62.60
CA GLY A 348 134.04 -52.25 -62.25
C GLY A 348 132.89 -51.41 -62.80
N GLY A 349 131.90 -52.02 -63.49
CA GLY A 349 130.72 -51.31 -64.01
C GLY A 349 131.00 -50.33 -65.15
N LYS A 350 132.15 -50.44 -65.84
CA LYS A 350 132.55 -49.53 -66.94
C LYS A 350 131.98 -49.92 -68.31
N VAL A 351 131.34 -51.07 -68.41
CA VAL A 351 130.62 -51.53 -69.59
C VAL A 351 129.12 -51.42 -69.29
N GLN A 352 128.46 -50.47 -69.95
CA GLN A 352 127.01 -50.36 -69.87
C GLN A 352 126.36 -51.51 -70.65
N ASP A 353 125.30 -52.10 -70.10
CA ASP A 353 124.57 -53.24 -70.68
C ASP A 353 125.38 -54.55 -70.82
N ALA A 354 126.19 -54.90 -69.82
CA ALA A 354 126.84 -56.21 -69.66
C ALA A 354 125.83 -57.35 -69.35
N HIS A 355 124.71 -57.37 -70.09
CA HIS A 355 123.66 -58.38 -70.01
C HIS A 355 122.82 -58.39 -71.29
N ILE A 356 123.21 -59.17 -72.31
CA ILE A 356 122.24 -59.78 -73.23
C ILE A 356 122.58 -61.25 -73.52
N LYS A 357 121.56 -62.05 -73.26
CA LYS A 357 121.29 -63.44 -73.59
C LYS A 357 120.29 -63.46 -74.76
N TYR A 358 120.50 -64.37 -75.71
CA TYR A 358 119.46 -65.25 -76.23
C TYR A 358 120.00 -66.68 -76.19
#